data_AF-A0A957PKK2-F1
#
_entry.id   AF-A0A957PKK2-F1
#
_cell.length_a   1.000
_cell.length_b   1.000
_cell.length_c   1.000
_cell.angle_alpha   90.00
_cell.angle_beta   90.00
_cell.angle_gamma   90.00
#
_symmetry.space_group_name_H-M   'P 1'
#
loop_
_entity.id
_entity.type
_entity.pdbx_description
1 polymer ?
#
loop_
_entity_poly.entity_id
_entity_poly.type
_entity_poly.pdbx_seq_one_letter_code
_entity_poly.pdbx_strand_id
1 'polypeptide(L)'
;MHSLLIASLLLGVLPPTLYAQDSIYLPLISGGSAPQGVEPETSPPVVLNTLLRTRVTVRTTAQWQTLARLDVLVLEQSDNSALVLVDDQQLTDLARLRFNPTETNTVETLAAADRTLAASIQPLLQQLRAAHSVTAADETTAATARASLLNAARTLTADQRSALMHAANADGDGDGLTDDQEGWWCTDPAKADSDFDGTNDGAEVTALKAWLNNERATYPGTGKPFQGWPSQKTNCFDDDQDAVPDLAEALELGLNPGRESTDRDKFDDGQELFGQTYCTGQGGFCSYGPLPRNEDWGVIFAEMPSWVKAPGNHPLVAAFPEPEIDVVESSLKVETVTVVTTDHV
;
A
#
# COMPACT_ATOMS: atom_id res chain seq x y z
N MET A 1 -75.40 -17.82 -5.35
CA MET A 1 -74.67 -19.00 -5.85
C MET A 1 -73.18 -18.73 -5.67
N HIS A 2 -72.55 -19.50 -4.77
CA HIS A 2 -71.14 -19.90 -4.63
C HIS A 2 -70.04 -18.82 -4.72
N SER A 3 -69.29 -18.47 -3.65
CA SER A 3 -68.33 -19.23 -2.81
C SER A 3 -66.87 -19.23 -3.33
N LEU A 4 -65.97 -18.85 -2.40
CA LEU A 4 -64.50 -18.93 -2.32
C LEU A 4 -63.77 -20.02 -3.15
N LEU A 5 -62.51 -19.76 -3.55
CA LEU A 5 -61.31 -20.33 -2.87
C LEU A 5 -59.96 -19.77 -3.39
N ILE A 6 -58.99 -19.73 -2.48
CA ILE A 6 -57.57 -19.37 -2.60
C ILE A 6 -56.74 -20.59 -3.06
N ALA A 7 -55.68 -20.39 -3.85
CA ALA A 7 -54.48 -21.25 -3.82
C ALA A 7 -53.24 -20.54 -4.42
N SER A 8 -52.17 -20.48 -3.62
CA SER A 8 -50.78 -20.09 -3.93
C SER A 8 -50.15 -20.94 -5.05
N LEU A 9 -49.12 -20.45 -5.77
CA LEU A 9 -47.74 -21.00 -5.77
C LEU A 9 -46.79 -20.35 -6.82
N LEU A 10 -45.51 -20.26 -6.43
CA LEU A 10 -44.25 -20.11 -7.20
C LEU A 10 -43.83 -18.75 -7.81
N LEU A 11 -43.00 -18.04 -7.04
CA LEU A 11 -41.94 -17.18 -7.55
C LEU A 11 -40.86 -18.04 -8.23
N GLY A 12 -40.66 -17.85 -9.54
CA GLY A 12 -39.45 -18.26 -10.25
C GLY A 12 -38.55 -17.03 -10.44
N VAL A 13 -37.39 -17.04 -9.80
CA VAL A 13 -36.34 -16.04 -9.99
C VAL A 13 -35.62 -16.37 -11.30
N LEU A 14 -35.61 -15.44 -12.26
CA LEU A 14 -34.73 -15.52 -13.44
C LEU A 14 -33.28 -15.30 -12.99
N PRO A 15 -32.30 -16.10 -13.45
CA PRO A 15 -30.90 -15.88 -13.11
C PRO A 15 -30.43 -14.55 -13.72
N PRO A 16 -29.65 -13.72 -12.99
CA PRO A 16 -29.03 -12.56 -13.60
C PRO A 16 -27.97 -13.04 -14.60
N THR A 17 -28.16 -12.65 -15.86
CA THR A 17 -27.13 -12.64 -16.89
C THR A 17 -25.94 -11.81 -16.38
N LEU A 18 -24.80 -12.46 -16.16
CA LEU A 18 -23.53 -11.79 -15.89
C LEU A 18 -23.13 -10.97 -17.13
N TYR A 19 -23.26 -9.65 -17.05
CA TYR A 19 -22.47 -8.75 -17.88
C TYR A 19 -21.14 -8.56 -17.16
N ALA A 20 -20.07 -9.15 -17.71
CA ALA A 20 -18.71 -8.92 -17.28
C ALA A 20 -18.23 -7.56 -17.79
N GLN A 21 -18.45 -6.53 -16.98
CA GLN A 21 -17.61 -5.34 -16.90
C GLN A 21 -17.69 -4.93 -15.44
N ASP A 22 -16.58 -4.97 -14.73
CA ASP A 22 -16.24 -4.02 -13.67
C ASP A 22 -14.86 -4.40 -13.14
N SER A 23 -13.96 -3.41 -13.13
CA SER A 23 -12.66 -3.48 -12.47
C SER A 23 -12.87 -4.05 -11.07
N ILE A 24 -12.14 -5.12 -10.75
CA ILE A 24 -12.17 -5.73 -9.42
C ILE A 24 -11.52 -4.73 -8.46
N TYR A 25 -12.32 -3.83 -7.90
CA TYR A 25 -11.93 -3.05 -6.75
C TYR A 25 -11.86 -4.02 -5.57
N LEU A 26 -10.65 -4.22 -5.06
CA LEU A 26 -10.44 -4.88 -3.78
C LEU A 26 -11.37 -4.19 -2.76
N PRO A 27 -12.20 -4.94 -2.01
CA PRO A 27 -13.05 -4.35 -1.00
C PRO A 27 -12.16 -3.61 0.00
N LEU A 28 -12.67 -2.48 0.49
CA LEU A 28 -12.12 -1.78 1.63
C LEU A 28 -11.73 -2.83 2.69
N ILE A 29 -10.49 -2.83 3.16
CA ILE A 29 -10.07 -3.60 4.33
C ILE A 29 -10.84 -2.98 5.52
N SER A 30 -12.10 -3.38 5.67
CA SER A 30 -12.84 -3.22 6.91
C SER A 30 -12.07 -4.08 7.89
N GLY A 31 -11.30 -3.43 8.76
CA GLY A 31 -10.56 -4.10 9.82
C GLY A 31 -11.48 -5.11 10.50
N GLY A 32 -11.31 -6.38 10.16
CA GLY A 32 -11.88 -7.47 10.92
C GLY A 32 -11.39 -7.28 12.34
N SER A 33 -12.29 -7.42 13.32
CA SER A 33 -11.92 -7.38 14.72
C SER A 33 -10.68 -8.24 14.92
N ALA A 34 -9.55 -7.62 15.24
CA ALA A 34 -8.35 -8.36 15.55
C ALA A 34 -8.70 -9.40 16.62
N PRO A 35 -8.31 -10.68 16.46
CA PRO A 35 -8.50 -11.66 17.51
C PRO A 35 -7.90 -11.09 18.81
N GLN A 36 -8.66 -11.18 19.91
CA GLN A 36 -8.24 -10.63 21.20
C GLN A 36 -6.85 -11.15 21.57
N GLY A 37 -5.87 -10.25 21.62
CA GLY A 37 -4.47 -10.56 21.94
C GLY A 37 -3.45 -10.19 20.87
N VAL A 38 -3.88 -9.78 19.67
CA VAL A 38 -2.99 -9.14 18.69
C VAL A 38 -3.05 -7.64 18.94
N GLU A 39 -1.94 -7.05 19.41
CA GLU A 39 -1.83 -5.59 19.50
C GLU A 39 -2.12 -4.99 18.11
N PRO A 40 -2.82 -3.84 18.01
CA PRO A 40 -2.95 -3.16 16.73
C PRO A 40 -1.54 -2.94 16.19
N GLU A 41 -1.24 -3.54 15.04
CA GLU A 41 0.09 -3.44 14.46
C GLU A 41 0.34 -1.99 14.07
N THR A 42 1.12 -1.31 14.90
CA THR A 42 1.71 -0.04 14.53
C THR A 42 2.93 -0.38 13.70
N SER A 43 2.80 -0.31 12.38
CA SER A 43 3.97 0.01 11.55
C SER A 43 4.68 1.19 12.21
N PRO A 44 6.02 1.18 12.33
CA PRO A 44 6.71 2.33 12.87
C PRO A 44 6.26 3.57 12.06
N PRO A 45 5.73 4.62 12.73
CA PRO A 45 5.21 5.75 12.00
C PRO A 45 6.36 6.39 11.22
N VAL A 46 6.17 6.57 9.91
CA VAL A 46 7.02 7.46 9.12
C VAL A 46 6.74 8.87 9.61
N VAL A 47 7.61 9.37 10.50
CA VAL A 47 7.47 10.70 11.09
C VAL A 47 8.33 11.68 10.31
N LEU A 48 7.70 12.38 9.37
CA LEU A 48 8.32 13.49 8.65
C LEU A 48 7.98 14.84 9.28
N ASN A 49 6.83 14.95 9.97
CA ASN A 49 6.34 16.20 10.56
C ASN A 49 6.30 17.36 9.54
N THR A 50 5.73 17.10 8.36
CA THR A 50 5.69 18.04 7.23
C THR A 50 4.28 18.20 6.67
N LEU A 51 4.12 19.05 5.65
CA LEU A 51 2.90 19.16 4.85
C LEU A 51 3.22 18.85 3.40
N LEU A 52 2.42 17.98 2.80
CA LEU A 52 2.57 17.53 1.44
C LEU A 52 1.34 17.91 0.63
N ARG A 53 1.58 18.47 -0.55
CA ARG A 53 0.56 18.60 -1.58
C ARG A 53 0.66 17.39 -2.49
N THR A 54 -0.42 16.64 -2.64
CA THR A 54 -0.47 15.47 -3.50
C THR A 54 -1.77 15.42 -4.30
N ARG A 55 -1.70 14.80 -5.48
CA ARG A 55 -2.88 14.45 -6.28
C ARG A 55 -3.29 13.02 -5.95
N VAL A 56 -4.56 12.84 -5.63
CA VAL A 56 -5.16 11.53 -5.35
C VAL A 56 -6.26 11.18 -6.34
N THR A 57 -6.42 9.90 -6.61
CA THR A 57 -7.50 9.33 -7.43
C THR A 57 -8.77 9.16 -6.60
N VAL A 58 -9.88 9.75 -7.05
CA VAL A 58 -11.17 9.73 -6.34
C VAL A 58 -12.29 9.52 -7.33
N ARG A 59 -12.80 8.29 -7.46
CA ARG A 59 -13.75 7.89 -8.52
C ARG A 59 -15.17 7.66 -8.01
N THR A 60 -15.35 7.51 -6.70
CA THR A 60 -16.64 7.15 -6.10
C THR A 60 -17.07 8.12 -5.00
N THR A 61 -18.36 8.23 -4.75
CA THR A 61 -18.90 9.01 -3.62
C THR A 61 -18.39 8.51 -2.27
N ALA A 62 -18.15 7.20 -2.12
CA ALA A 62 -17.59 6.62 -0.91
C ALA A 62 -16.15 7.09 -0.66
N GLN A 63 -15.34 7.24 -1.71
CA GLN A 63 -13.99 7.80 -1.60
C GLN A 63 -14.04 9.28 -1.21
N TRP A 64 -14.95 10.07 -1.78
CA TRP A 64 -15.17 11.46 -1.35
C TRP A 64 -15.55 11.59 0.13
N GLN A 65 -16.45 10.72 0.61
CA GLN A 65 -16.79 10.67 2.03
C GLN A 65 -15.62 10.24 2.91
N THR A 66 -14.73 9.39 2.39
CA THR A 66 -13.52 8.97 3.11
C THR A 66 -12.53 10.12 3.23
N LEU A 67 -12.27 10.87 2.16
CA LEU A 67 -11.46 12.09 2.24
C LEU A 67 -12.01 13.10 3.27
N ALA A 68 -13.32 13.29 3.29
CA ALA A 68 -13.96 14.16 4.28
C ALA A 68 -13.79 13.65 5.73
N ARG A 69 -13.76 12.33 5.95
CA ARG A 69 -13.50 11.73 7.28
C ARG A 69 -12.04 11.82 7.69
N LEU A 70 -11.11 11.73 6.73
CA LEU A 70 -9.68 11.93 6.96
C LEU A 70 -9.34 13.41 7.22
N ASP A 71 -10.29 14.33 6.99
CA ASP A 71 -10.16 15.77 7.28
C ASP A 71 -8.97 16.42 6.53
N VAL A 72 -8.73 15.93 5.30
CA VAL A 72 -7.71 16.47 4.38
C VAL A 72 -8.15 17.83 3.84
N LEU A 73 -7.20 18.72 3.58
CA LEU A 73 -7.50 20.01 2.98
C LEU A 73 -7.54 19.89 1.46
N VAL A 74 -8.73 19.85 0.87
CA VAL A 74 -8.89 19.83 -0.60
C VAL A 74 -8.58 21.22 -1.17
N LEU A 75 -7.58 21.30 -2.05
CA LEU A 75 -7.21 22.51 -2.80
C LEU A 75 -7.99 22.58 -4.11
N GLU A 76 -8.08 21.46 -4.83
CA GLU A 76 -8.76 21.33 -6.11
C GLU A 76 -9.56 20.02 -6.14
N GLN A 77 -10.74 20.05 -6.74
CA GLN A 77 -11.56 18.88 -6.99
C GLN A 77 -11.87 18.77 -8.48
N SER A 78 -11.68 17.57 -9.02
CA SER A 78 -12.09 17.17 -10.38
C SER A 78 -13.05 15.97 -10.30
N ASP A 79 -13.53 15.47 -11.44
CA ASP A 79 -14.46 14.35 -11.48
C ASP A 79 -13.87 13.05 -10.89
N ASN A 80 -12.60 12.77 -11.20
CA ASN A 80 -11.92 11.52 -10.86
C ASN A 80 -10.66 11.70 -9.99
N SER A 81 -10.40 12.91 -9.50
CA SER A 81 -9.21 13.22 -8.71
C SER A 81 -9.41 14.42 -7.78
N ALA A 82 -8.57 14.53 -6.77
CA ALA A 82 -8.46 15.71 -5.91
C ALA A 82 -6.98 16.10 -5.75
N LEU A 83 -6.70 17.40 -5.73
CA LEU A 83 -5.44 17.92 -5.22
C LEU A 83 -5.65 18.28 -3.76
N VAL A 84 -4.89 17.65 -2.87
CA VAL A 84 -5.05 17.79 -1.42
C VAL A 84 -3.76 18.26 -0.77
N LEU A 85 -3.89 18.97 0.33
CA LEU A 85 -2.82 19.28 1.25
C LEU A 85 -3.02 18.45 2.52
N VAL A 86 -2.03 17.65 2.86
CA VAL A 86 -2.06 16.64 3.91
C VAL A 86 -0.79 16.70 4.74
N ASP A 87 -0.84 16.17 5.97
CA ASP A 87 0.39 15.80 6.68
C ASP A 87 0.89 14.41 6.26
N ASP A 88 2.04 14.02 6.80
CA ASP A 88 2.67 12.72 6.53
C ASP A 88 1.81 11.52 6.95
N GLN A 89 1.04 11.62 8.04
CA GLN A 89 0.13 10.55 8.46
C GLN A 89 -1.07 10.41 7.53
N GLN A 90 -1.69 11.54 7.17
CA GLN A 90 -2.79 11.55 6.23
C GLN A 90 -2.36 11.02 4.86
N LEU A 91 -1.12 11.29 4.42
CA LEU A 91 -0.57 10.70 3.19
C LEU A 91 -0.44 9.18 3.29
N THR A 92 0.12 8.67 4.39
CA THR A 92 0.19 7.21 4.66
C THR A 92 -1.21 6.58 4.66
N ASP A 93 -2.19 7.22 5.30
CA ASP A 93 -3.57 6.74 5.32
C ASP A 93 -4.18 6.70 3.90
N LEU A 94 -3.89 7.72 3.07
CA LEU A 94 -4.34 7.78 1.68
C LEU A 94 -3.70 6.68 0.83
N ALA A 95 -2.40 6.44 0.97
CA ALA A 95 -1.69 5.37 0.29
C ALA A 95 -2.28 4.01 0.65
N ARG A 96 -2.43 3.72 1.96
CA ARG A 96 -3.03 2.50 2.50
C ARG A 96 -4.47 2.28 2.04
N LEU A 97 -5.24 3.36 1.89
CA LEU A 97 -6.63 3.33 1.40
C LEU A 97 -6.73 3.36 -0.15
N ARG A 98 -5.60 3.23 -0.85
CA ARG A 98 -5.51 3.12 -2.31
C ARG A 98 -6.09 4.32 -3.04
N PHE A 99 -5.83 5.51 -2.49
CA PHE A 99 -6.07 6.79 -3.16
C PHE A 99 -5.00 7.12 -4.20
N ASN A 100 -3.94 6.29 -4.31
CA ASN A 100 -2.85 6.41 -5.29
C ASN A 100 -2.27 7.83 -5.36
N PRO A 101 -1.58 8.29 -4.29
CA PRO A 101 -0.94 9.61 -4.29
C PRO A 101 0.05 9.75 -5.45
N THR A 102 0.06 10.89 -6.12
CA THR A 102 0.89 11.22 -7.29
C THR A 102 1.21 12.70 -7.28
N GLU A 103 2.22 13.14 -8.02
CA GLU A 103 2.61 14.57 -8.08
C GLU A 103 2.86 15.15 -6.68
N THR A 104 3.44 14.34 -5.79
CA THR A 104 3.53 14.71 -4.39
C THR A 104 4.73 15.61 -4.16
N ASN A 105 4.52 16.77 -3.56
CA ASN A 105 5.59 17.66 -3.14
C ASN A 105 5.39 18.12 -1.71
N THR A 106 6.48 18.25 -0.95
CA THR A 106 6.42 18.99 0.31
C THR A 106 6.20 20.48 0.03
N VAL A 107 5.52 21.16 0.95
CA VAL A 107 5.32 22.63 0.84
C VAL A 107 6.65 23.38 0.81
N GLU A 108 7.66 22.84 1.49
CA GLU A 108 9.03 23.33 1.53
C GLU A 108 9.71 23.24 0.17
N THR A 109 9.59 22.10 -0.51
CA THR A 109 10.13 21.90 -1.87
C THR A 109 9.44 22.85 -2.86
N LEU A 110 8.11 22.98 -2.80
CA LEU A 110 7.38 23.95 -3.63
C LEU A 110 7.82 25.40 -3.36
N ALA A 111 8.01 25.77 -2.09
CA ALA A 111 8.49 27.09 -1.73
C ALA A 111 9.95 27.32 -2.16
N ALA A 112 10.79 26.28 -2.13
CA ALA A 112 12.17 26.39 -2.62
C ALA A 112 12.23 26.67 -4.13
N ALA A 113 11.31 26.08 -4.90
CA ALA A 113 11.18 26.30 -6.33
C ALA A 113 10.56 27.67 -6.69
N ASP A 114 9.65 28.21 -5.87
CA ASP A 114 8.97 29.49 -6.11
C ASP A 114 9.15 30.50 -4.97
N ARG A 115 9.99 31.52 -5.20
CA ARG A 115 10.25 32.60 -4.24
C ARG A 115 9.02 33.43 -3.88
N THR A 116 8.07 33.58 -4.80
CA THR A 116 6.84 34.34 -4.55
C THR A 116 5.91 33.58 -3.63
N LEU A 117 5.75 32.26 -3.87
CA LEU A 117 5.07 31.36 -2.96
C LEU A 117 5.75 31.39 -1.58
N ALA A 118 7.07 31.17 -1.51
CA ALA A 118 7.81 31.16 -0.25
C ALA A 118 7.59 32.43 0.59
N ALA A 119 7.63 33.60 -0.04
CA ALA A 119 7.38 34.87 0.63
C ALA A 119 5.93 34.96 1.16
N SER A 120 4.96 34.44 0.40
CA SER A 120 3.54 34.48 0.77
C SER A 120 3.19 33.56 1.94
N ILE A 121 3.87 32.41 2.09
CA ILE A 121 3.61 31.41 3.13
C ILE A 121 4.70 31.35 4.21
N GLN A 122 5.51 32.40 4.35
CA GLN A 122 6.63 32.43 5.32
C GLN A 122 6.26 32.02 6.76
N PRO A 123 5.09 32.42 7.33
CA PRO A 123 4.69 31.95 8.66
C PRO A 123 4.47 30.44 8.74
N LEU A 124 3.95 29.82 7.67
CA LEU A 124 3.78 28.36 7.59
C LEU A 124 5.14 27.67 7.52
N LEU A 125 6.06 28.17 6.69
CA LEU A 125 7.44 27.65 6.60
C LEU A 125 8.19 27.72 7.94
N GLN A 126 7.91 28.71 8.78
CA GLN A 126 8.48 28.78 10.13
C GLN A 126 7.91 27.68 11.04
N GLN A 127 6.63 27.35 10.93
CA GLN A 127 6.00 26.28 11.70
C GLN A 127 6.48 24.90 11.25
N LEU A 128 6.66 24.68 9.95
CA LEU A 128 7.24 23.46 9.39
C LEU A 128 8.65 23.22 9.92
N ARG A 129 9.53 24.24 9.91
CA ARG A 129 10.88 24.12 10.52
C ARG A 129 10.83 23.79 12.02
N ALA A 130 9.84 24.32 12.75
CA ALA A 130 9.67 24.00 14.16
C ALA A 130 9.19 22.55 14.34
N ALA A 131 8.28 22.07 13.49
CA ALA A 131 7.79 20.69 13.50
C ALA A 131 8.90 19.68 13.19
N HIS A 132 9.78 19.96 12.23
CA HIS A 132 10.97 19.11 11.96
C HIS A 132 11.93 18.99 13.15
N SER A 133 11.97 19.99 14.03
CA SER A 133 12.83 19.94 15.23
C SER A 133 12.26 19.08 16.35
N VAL A 134 11.01 18.62 16.22
CA VAL A 134 10.39 17.67 17.13
C VAL A 134 10.96 16.29 16.82
N THR A 135 11.91 15.84 17.63
CA THR A 135 12.40 14.46 17.54
C THR A 135 11.26 13.52 17.94
N ALA A 136 11.04 12.45 17.17
CA ALA A 136 9.98 11.46 17.32
C ALA A 136 10.13 10.59 18.61
N ALA A 137 10.35 11.22 19.76
CA ALA A 137 10.56 10.55 21.04
C ALA A 137 9.29 9.81 21.50
N ASP A 138 8.11 10.28 21.08
CA ASP A 138 6.85 9.54 21.14
C ASP A 138 5.85 10.02 20.07
N GLU A 139 4.91 9.14 19.73
CA GLU A 139 3.86 9.37 18.72
C GLU A 139 2.91 10.51 19.11
N THR A 140 2.71 10.75 20.41
CA THR A 140 1.81 11.81 20.90
C THR A 140 2.35 13.20 20.56
N THR A 141 3.66 13.38 20.69
CA THR A 141 4.35 14.64 20.39
C THR A 141 4.35 14.89 18.89
N ALA A 142 4.65 13.86 18.08
CA ALA A 142 4.54 13.95 16.62
C ALA A 142 3.11 14.29 16.18
N ALA A 143 2.09 13.69 16.79
CA ALA A 143 0.68 13.95 16.46
C ALA A 143 0.28 15.40 16.78
N THR A 144 0.80 15.94 17.87
CA THR A 144 0.58 17.34 18.25
C THR A 144 1.24 18.31 17.26
N ALA A 145 2.44 17.98 16.76
CA ALA A 145 3.12 18.78 15.74
C ALA A 145 2.34 18.78 14.42
N ARG A 146 1.94 17.60 13.92
CA ARG A 146 1.08 17.41 12.73
C ARG A 146 -0.23 18.19 12.84
N ALA A 147 -0.94 18.06 13.96
CA ALA A 147 -2.18 18.80 14.19
C ALA A 147 -1.98 20.34 14.16
N SER A 148 -0.84 20.82 14.66
CA SER A 148 -0.49 22.25 14.60
C SER A 148 -0.27 22.71 13.15
N LEU A 149 0.42 21.92 12.34
CA LEU A 149 0.63 22.19 10.91
C LEU A 149 -0.68 22.22 10.13
N LEU A 150 -1.58 21.24 10.35
CA LEU A 150 -2.89 21.22 9.70
C LEU A 150 -3.74 22.44 10.08
N ASN A 151 -3.70 22.87 11.34
CA ASN A 151 -4.40 24.08 11.76
C ASN A 151 -3.83 25.33 11.06
N ALA A 152 -2.51 25.42 10.91
CA ALA A 152 -1.87 26.50 10.17
C ALA A 152 -2.27 26.49 8.70
N ALA A 153 -2.26 25.33 8.05
CA ALA A 153 -2.70 25.14 6.67
C ALA A 153 -4.17 25.59 6.47
N ARG A 154 -5.04 25.29 7.44
CA ARG A 154 -6.44 25.73 7.42
C ARG A 154 -6.60 27.24 7.57
N THR A 155 -5.64 27.95 8.14
CA THR A 155 -5.69 29.42 8.25
C THR A 155 -5.17 30.15 7.01
N LEU A 156 -4.65 29.43 6.01
CA LEU A 156 -4.19 30.04 4.76
C LEU A 156 -5.30 30.82 4.06
N THR A 157 -4.95 31.99 3.53
CA THR A 157 -5.84 32.84 2.75
C THR A 157 -6.20 32.17 1.42
N ALA A 158 -7.26 32.66 0.76
CA ALA A 158 -7.64 32.17 -0.56
C ALA A 158 -6.49 32.31 -1.57
N ASP A 159 -5.75 33.41 -1.55
CA ASP A 159 -4.61 33.65 -2.44
C ASP A 159 -3.45 32.67 -2.17
N GLN A 160 -3.14 32.38 -0.89
CA GLN A 160 -2.11 31.42 -0.52
C GLN A 160 -2.49 29.99 -0.93
N ARG A 161 -3.75 29.59 -0.74
CA ARG A 161 -4.24 28.28 -1.20
C ARG A 161 -4.22 28.18 -2.72
N SER A 162 -4.63 29.24 -3.41
CA SER A 162 -4.55 29.31 -4.87
C SER A 162 -3.10 29.22 -5.36
N ALA A 163 -2.14 29.83 -4.66
CA ALA A 163 -0.73 29.73 -5.01
C ALA A 163 -0.20 28.30 -4.85
N LEU A 164 -0.55 27.59 -3.77
CA LEU A 164 -0.18 26.18 -3.56
C LEU A 164 -0.83 25.26 -4.61
N MET A 165 -2.09 25.52 -4.96
CA MET A 165 -2.82 24.75 -5.98
C MET A 165 -2.14 24.83 -7.35
N HIS A 166 -1.60 25.99 -7.73
CA HIS A 166 -0.99 26.21 -9.05
C HIS A 166 0.54 26.15 -9.05
N ALA A 167 1.19 25.88 -7.92
CA ALA A 167 2.63 25.73 -7.88
C ALA A 167 3.06 24.58 -8.80
N ALA A 168 4.09 24.77 -9.63
CA ALA A 168 4.61 23.69 -10.44
C ALA A 168 5.18 22.58 -9.55
N ASN A 169 5.03 21.33 -9.97
CA ASN A 169 5.74 20.23 -9.31
C ASN A 169 7.24 20.47 -9.41
N ALA A 170 7.98 20.18 -8.34
CA ALA A 170 9.42 20.06 -8.40
C ALA A 170 9.75 18.66 -8.93
N ASP A 171 10.29 18.62 -10.15
CA ASP A 171 10.68 17.45 -10.92
C ASP A 171 11.92 17.89 -11.72
N GLY A 172 13.10 17.60 -11.16
CA GLY A 172 14.37 18.21 -11.52
C GLY A 172 14.90 17.76 -12.89
N ASP A 173 14.57 16.55 -13.31
CA ASP A 173 14.98 15.97 -14.59
C ASP A 173 13.82 15.76 -15.58
N GLY A 174 12.58 15.95 -15.15
CA GLY A 174 11.38 15.95 -15.99
C GLY A 174 10.92 14.56 -16.39
N ASP A 175 11.20 13.54 -15.58
CA ASP A 175 10.86 12.15 -15.89
C ASP A 175 9.44 11.75 -15.47
N GLY A 176 8.75 12.62 -14.71
CA GLY A 176 7.39 12.45 -14.23
C GLY A 176 7.28 11.97 -12.77
N LEU A 177 8.40 11.74 -12.09
CA LEU A 177 8.49 11.58 -10.64
C LEU A 177 8.93 12.91 -10.01
N THR A 178 8.37 13.29 -8.86
CA THR A 178 8.81 14.54 -8.22
C THR A 178 10.07 14.33 -7.41
N ASP A 179 10.86 15.38 -7.18
CA ASP A 179 12.10 15.32 -6.38
C ASP A 179 11.85 14.69 -4.98
N ASP A 180 10.68 14.93 -4.39
CA ASP A 180 10.30 14.35 -3.10
C ASP A 180 9.97 12.86 -3.23
N GLN A 181 9.25 12.44 -4.28
CA GLN A 181 8.96 11.03 -4.55
C GLN A 181 10.23 10.25 -4.90
N GLU A 182 11.14 10.83 -5.67
CA GLU A 182 12.44 10.25 -5.96
C GLU A 182 13.28 10.01 -4.70
N GLY A 183 13.18 10.93 -3.73
CA GLY A 183 13.75 10.74 -2.40
C GLY A 183 13.19 9.52 -1.68
N TRP A 184 11.91 9.20 -1.88
CA TRP A 184 11.26 8.01 -1.29
C TRP A 184 11.65 6.73 -2.00
N TRP A 185 11.76 6.76 -3.32
CA TRP A 185 12.18 5.61 -4.15
C TRP A 185 13.69 5.42 -4.20
N CYS A 186 14.45 6.30 -3.55
CA CYS A 186 15.90 6.25 -3.55
C CYS A 186 16.50 6.35 -4.96
N THR A 187 15.86 7.14 -5.81
CA THR A 187 16.34 7.56 -7.13
C THR A 187 17.02 8.93 -7.04
N ASP A 188 17.62 9.42 -8.13
CA ASP A 188 18.43 10.63 -8.18
C ASP A 188 17.68 11.77 -8.91
N PRO A 189 17.24 12.84 -8.20
CA PRO A 189 16.44 13.95 -8.78
C PRO A 189 17.04 14.77 -9.91
N ALA A 190 18.23 14.39 -10.36
CA ALA A 190 18.90 15.00 -11.49
C ALA A 190 19.12 14.00 -12.65
N LYS A 191 18.55 12.80 -12.57
CA LYS A 191 18.72 11.72 -13.54
C LYS A 191 17.42 10.95 -13.74
N ALA A 192 16.84 11.19 -14.92
CA ALA A 192 15.59 10.53 -15.32
C ALA A 192 15.63 8.99 -15.34
N ASP A 193 16.82 8.37 -15.34
CA ASP A 193 17.06 6.93 -15.27
C ASP A 193 18.24 6.71 -14.31
N SER A 194 17.93 6.35 -13.06
CA SER A 194 18.88 6.29 -11.96
C SER A 194 19.72 5.02 -11.95
N ASP A 195 19.20 3.92 -12.48
CA ASP A 195 19.85 2.62 -12.47
C ASP A 195 20.53 2.24 -13.80
N PHE A 196 20.29 3.04 -14.84
CA PHE A 196 20.84 2.97 -16.18
C PHE A 196 20.37 1.73 -16.97
N ASP A 197 19.17 1.24 -16.70
CA ASP A 197 18.58 0.11 -17.44
C ASP A 197 17.95 0.53 -18.79
N GLY A 198 17.77 1.84 -19.01
CA GLY A 198 17.17 2.43 -20.20
C GLY A 198 15.69 2.81 -20.07
N THR A 199 15.11 2.66 -18.88
CA THR A 199 13.76 3.10 -18.52
C THR A 199 13.84 4.26 -17.54
N ASN A 200 12.94 5.23 -17.66
CA ASN A 200 12.92 6.33 -16.71
C ASN A 200 12.30 5.92 -15.36
N ASP A 201 12.80 6.45 -14.25
CA ASP A 201 12.38 6.11 -12.88
C ASP A 201 10.87 6.33 -12.69
N GLY A 202 10.36 7.48 -13.13
CA GLY A 202 8.93 7.81 -13.08
C GLY A 202 8.05 6.87 -13.91
N ALA A 203 8.56 6.34 -15.03
CA ALA A 203 7.84 5.36 -15.84
C ALA A 203 7.76 4.00 -15.16
N GLU A 204 8.83 3.60 -14.47
CA GLU A 204 8.88 2.36 -13.69
C GLU A 204 7.96 2.40 -12.48
N VAL A 205 8.03 3.46 -11.67
CA VAL A 205 7.12 3.66 -10.52
C VAL A 205 5.66 3.69 -10.98
N THR A 206 5.35 4.37 -12.09
CA THR A 206 4.01 4.38 -12.66
C THR A 206 3.55 2.98 -13.09
N ALA A 207 4.42 2.22 -13.76
CA ALA A 207 4.11 0.86 -14.18
C ALA A 207 3.89 -0.07 -12.98
N LEU A 208 4.69 0.09 -11.93
CA LEU A 208 4.58 -0.67 -10.70
C LEU A 208 3.29 -0.38 -9.95
N LYS A 209 2.91 0.90 -9.82
CA LYS A 209 1.63 1.28 -9.20
C LYS A 209 0.44 0.80 -10.02
N ALA A 210 0.53 0.83 -11.35
CA ALA A 210 -0.52 0.26 -12.19
C ALA A 210 -0.63 -1.27 -12.01
N TRP A 211 0.50 -1.97 -11.85
CA TRP A 211 0.51 -3.38 -11.47
C TRP A 211 -0.17 -3.62 -10.11
N LEU A 212 0.25 -2.88 -9.07
CA LEU A 212 -0.36 -2.93 -7.74
C LEU A 212 -1.85 -2.57 -7.77
N ASN A 213 -2.31 -1.74 -8.70
CA ASN A 213 -3.74 -1.38 -8.84
C ASN A 213 -4.56 -2.39 -9.66
N ASN A 214 -3.99 -3.54 -10.04
CA ASN A 214 -4.61 -4.51 -10.96
C ASN A 214 -5.00 -3.89 -12.32
N GLU A 215 -4.31 -2.82 -12.73
CA GLU A 215 -4.49 -2.15 -14.02
C GLU A 215 -3.60 -2.78 -15.12
N ARG A 216 -2.73 -3.73 -14.73
CA ARG A 216 -1.86 -4.50 -15.61
C ARG A 216 -2.03 -6.00 -15.37
N ALA A 217 -1.88 -6.78 -16.45
CA ALA A 217 -1.97 -8.24 -16.39
C ALA A 217 -0.64 -8.93 -16.03
N THR A 218 0.48 -8.22 -16.14
CA THR A 218 1.82 -8.73 -15.82
C THR A 218 2.61 -7.70 -15.04
N TYR A 219 3.48 -8.18 -14.16
CA TYR A 219 4.46 -7.34 -13.46
C TYR A 219 5.32 -6.55 -14.48
N PRO A 220 5.80 -5.34 -14.13
CA PRO A 220 6.68 -4.57 -15.01
C PRO A 220 8.00 -5.32 -15.25
N GLY A 221 8.37 -5.54 -16.51
CA GLY A 221 9.58 -6.26 -16.87
C GLY A 221 10.86 -5.41 -16.85
N THR A 222 10.77 -4.12 -16.48
CA THR A 222 11.91 -3.19 -16.39
C THR A 222 12.65 -3.43 -15.08
N GLY A 223 11.91 -3.59 -13.98
CA GLY A 223 12.45 -4.00 -12.70
C GLY A 223 12.12 -2.96 -11.64
N LYS A 224 13.16 -2.49 -10.96
CA LYS A 224 13.07 -1.52 -9.87
C LYS A 224 13.77 -0.23 -10.30
N PRO A 225 13.31 0.95 -9.86
CA PRO A 225 13.79 2.24 -10.37
C PRO A 225 15.15 2.69 -9.79
N PHE A 226 15.77 1.90 -8.92
CA PHE A 226 16.97 2.32 -8.20
C PHE A 226 18.10 1.31 -8.31
N GLN A 227 19.32 1.85 -8.38
CA GLN A 227 20.53 1.06 -8.47
C GLN A 227 20.88 0.42 -7.12
N GLY A 228 21.12 -0.89 -7.13
CA GLY A 228 21.64 -1.60 -5.95
C GLY A 228 20.56 -1.83 -4.89
N TRP A 229 20.95 -1.86 -3.62
CA TRP A 229 20.04 -2.10 -2.50
C TRP A 229 19.70 -0.80 -1.76
N PRO A 230 18.44 -0.56 -1.35
CA PRO A 230 18.02 0.67 -0.68
C PRO A 230 18.96 1.10 0.46
N SER A 231 19.20 0.23 1.44
CA SER A 231 20.04 0.53 2.62
C SER A 231 21.52 0.85 2.32
N GLN A 232 21.98 0.63 1.09
CA GLN A 232 23.32 1.04 0.65
C GLN A 232 23.38 2.52 0.25
N LYS A 233 22.23 3.15 -0.04
CA LYS A 233 22.12 4.56 -0.34
C LYS A 233 21.93 5.35 0.96
N THR A 234 22.62 6.48 1.08
CA THR A 234 22.50 7.34 2.26
C THR A 234 21.07 7.88 2.39
N ASN A 235 20.50 7.81 3.60
CA ASN A 235 19.13 8.22 3.92
C ASN A 235 18.02 7.45 3.18
N CYS A 236 18.36 6.28 2.62
CA CYS A 236 17.40 5.34 2.09
C CYS A 236 17.32 4.17 3.08
N PHE A 237 16.22 4.11 3.82
CA PHE A 237 15.97 3.05 4.80
C PHE A 237 15.08 1.98 4.19
N ASP A 238 15.29 0.77 4.69
CA ASP A 238 14.66 -0.49 4.29
C ASP A 238 14.86 -1.38 5.51
N ASP A 239 14.02 -1.11 6.52
CA ASP A 239 14.18 -1.57 7.89
C ASP A 239 13.91 -3.08 8.02
N ASP A 240 13.02 -3.61 7.18
CA ASP A 240 12.68 -5.03 7.11
C ASP A 240 13.47 -5.80 6.03
N GLN A 241 14.22 -5.12 5.17
CA GLN A 241 15.15 -5.70 4.19
C GLN A 241 14.47 -6.52 3.09
N ASP A 242 13.34 -6.03 2.58
CA ASP A 242 12.58 -6.67 1.52
C ASP A 242 12.83 -6.10 0.11
N ALA A 243 13.72 -5.11 0.01
CA ALA A 243 14.08 -4.36 -1.20
C ALA A 243 13.19 -3.15 -1.52
N VAL A 244 12.14 -2.89 -0.76
CA VAL A 244 11.30 -1.70 -0.94
C VAL A 244 11.75 -0.64 0.07
N PRO A 245 11.96 0.62 -0.33
CA PRO A 245 12.30 1.66 0.64
C PRO A 245 11.12 2.00 1.58
N ASP A 246 11.38 2.19 2.87
CA ASP A 246 10.35 2.42 3.89
C ASP A 246 9.38 3.57 3.53
N LEU A 247 9.93 4.66 2.97
CA LEU A 247 9.16 5.83 2.58
C LEU A 247 8.27 5.56 1.37
N ALA A 248 8.75 4.77 0.40
CA ALA A 248 7.96 4.40 -0.77
C ALA A 248 6.80 3.48 -0.36
N GLU A 249 7.06 2.52 0.52
CA GLU A 249 6.03 1.65 1.09
C GLU A 249 4.94 2.44 1.80
N ALA A 250 5.32 3.29 2.75
CA ALA A 250 4.36 3.99 3.59
C ALA A 250 3.61 5.09 2.83
N LEU A 251 4.31 5.94 2.08
CA LEU A 251 3.76 7.19 1.54
C LEU A 251 3.14 7.04 0.15
N GLU A 252 3.49 5.98 -0.59
CA GLU A 252 3.07 5.82 -1.99
C GLU A 252 2.37 4.50 -2.28
N LEU A 253 2.87 3.39 -1.74
CA LEU A 253 2.32 2.05 -2.02
C LEU A 253 1.25 1.60 -1.01
N GLY A 254 1.30 2.12 0.22
CA GLY A 254 0.42 1.71 1.31
C GLY A 254 0.78 0.35 1.90
N LEU A 255 2.06 -0.02 1.85
CA LEU A 255 2.65 -1.25 2.39
C LEU A 255 3.19 -1.00 3.81
N ASN A 256 3.73 -2.05 4.43
CA ASN A 256 4.17 -2.03 5.82
C ASN A 256 5.70 -2.09 5.93
N PRO A 257 6.38 -0.94 6.15
CA PRO A 257 7.85 -0.85 6.13
C PRO A 257 8.57 -1.50 7.33
N GLY A 258 7.83 -2.19 8.20
CA GLY A 258 8.40 -2.97 9.30
C GLY A 258 8.21 -4.47 9.09
N ARG A 259 7.72 -4.90 7.93
CA ARG A 259 7.40 -6.28 7.60
C ARG A 259 7.73 -6.59 6.16
N GLU A 260 8.67 -7.54 6.01
CA GLU A 260 9.01 -8.11 4.71
C GLU A 260 7.81 -8.52 3.86
N SER A 261 6.71 -8.99 4.47
CA SER A 261 5.46 -9.29 3.77
C SER A 261 4.31 -8.55 4.43
N THR A 262 3.69 -7.62 3.71
CA THR A 262 2.57 -6.81 4.20
C THR A 262 1.32 -7.65 4.46
N ASP A 263 1.03 -8.61 3.58
CA ASP A 263 -0.10 -9.53 3.73
C ASP A 263 0.19 -10.77 4.59
N ARG A 264 1.44 -10.91 5.02
CA ARG A 264 1.96 -11.95 5.92
C ARG A 264 1.91 -13.34 5.35
N ASP A 265 2.16 -13.44 4.06
CA ASP A 265 2.42 -14.72 3.43
C ASP A 265 3.92 -15.05 3.41
N LYS A 266 4.36 -15.88 2.46
CA LYS A 266 5.76 -16.30 2.34
C LYS A 266 6.59 -15.39 1.44
N PHE A 267 5.94 -14.60 0.59
CA PHE A 267 6.56 -13.75 -0.42
C PHE A 267 6.72 -12.35 0.18
N ASP A 268 7.95 -11.83 0.09
CA ASP A 268 8.23 -10.48 0.53
C ASP A 268 7.72 -9.44 -0.49
N ASP A 269 7.43 -8.21 -0.06
CA ASP A 269 6.76 -7.22 -0.90
C ASP A 269 7.64 -6.87 -2.11
N GLY A 270 8.96 -6.74 -1.91
CA GLY A 270 9.90 -6.53 -3.01
C GLY A 270 9.97 -7.72 -3.99
N GLN A 271 9.81 -8.96 -3.52
CA GLN A 271 9.69 -10.14 -4.39
C GLN A 271 8.46 -10.04 -5.28
N GLU A 272 7.33 -9.62 -4.72
CA GLU A 272 6.08 -9.51 -5.44
C GLU A 272 6.05 -8.31 -6.40
N LEU A 273 6.72 -7.22 -6.02
CA LEU A 273 6.83 -6.01 -6.83
C LEU A 273 7.86 -6.14 -7.96
N PHE A 274 9.05 -6.69 -7.68
CA PHE A 274 10.20 -6.67 -8.60
C PHE A 274 10.57 -8.04 -9.18
N GLY A 275 9.98 -9.14 -8.68
CA GLY A 275 10.17 -10.48 -9.21
C GLY A 275 11.52 -11.15 -8.89
N GLN A 276 12.44 -10.45 -8.21
CA GLN A 276 13.71 -10.99 -7.68
C GLN A 276 14.18 -10.17 -6.46
N THR A 277 14.24 -10.79 -5.29
CA THR A 277 14.83 -10.18 -4.09
C THR A 277 16.34 -10.47 -4.03
N TYR A 278 17.16 -9.46 -3.73
CA TYR A 278 18.63 -9.54 -3.72
C TYR A 278 19.19 -9.45 -2.29
N CYS A 279 20.04 -10.38 -1.87
CA CYS A 279 20.43 -10.47 -0.47
C CYS A 279 21.71 -9.67 -0.14
N THR A 280 21.70 -8.95 0.98
CA THR A 280 22.87 -8.24 1.52
C THR A 280 23.82 -9.19 2.26
N GLY A 281 24.57 -10.00 1.50
CA GLY A 281 25.75 -10.68 2.05
C GLY A 281 25.95 -12.12 1.59
N GLN A 282 27.15 -12.37 1.04
CA GLN A 282 27.72 -13.68 0.68
C GLN A 282 27.13 -14.33 -0.59
N GLY A 283 27.44 -13.78 -1.77
CA GLY A 283 27.91 -14.52 -2.96
C GLY A 283 27.20 -15.82 -3.38
N GLY A 284 25.96 -16.02 -2.99
CA GLY A 284 25.14 -17.18 -3.21
C GLY A 284 23.69 -16.76 -3.18
N PHE A 285 22.83 -17.50 -3.86
CA PHE A 285 21.40 -17.43 -3.63
C PHE A 285 21.16 -17.63 -2.14
N CYS A 286 20.80 -16.58 -1.39
CA CYS A 286 20.45 -16.80 0.00
C CYS A 286 19.08 -17.47 0.02
N SER A 287 19.11 -18.71 0.49
CA SER A 287 18.06 -19.22 1.37
C SER A 287 17.74 -18.12 2.39
N TYR A 288 16.49 -17.67 2.36
CA TYR A 288 15.70 -17.17 3.48
C TYR A 288 16.55 -16.78 4.70
N GLY A 289 16.66 -15.49 5.05
CA GLY A 289 16.82 -15.16 6.49
C GLY A 289 15.76 -15.97 7.21
N PRO A 290 16.05 -16.74 8.28
CA PRO A 290 15.30 -17.95 8.63
C PRO A 290 13.79 -17.68 8.55
N LEU A 291 13.18 -18.05 7.42
CA LEU A 291 11.78 -17.81 7.14
C LEU A 291 11.03 -19.11 7.42
N PRO A 292 9.89 -19.02 8.10
CA PRO A 292 9.30 -17.77 8.64
C PRO A 292 10.13 -17.19 9.79
N ARG A 293 10.15 -15.85 9.93
CA ARG A 293 10.73 -15.19 11.12
C ARG A 293 10.11 -15.80 12.37
N ASN A 294 10.80 -15.72 13.51
CA ASN A 294 10.27 -16.28 14.75
C ASN A 294 8.90 -15.70 15.13
N GLU A 295 8.60 -14.47 14.72
CA GLU A 295 7.31 -13.81 14.94
C GLU A 295 6.20 -14.35 14.02
N ASP A 296 6.55 -14.82 12.81
CA ASP A 296 5.62 -15.34 11.80
C ASP A 296 5.47 -16.88 11.86
N TRP A 297 6.27 -17.55 12.71
CA TRP A 297 6.19 -18.99 13.02
C TRP A 297 4.80 -19.42 13.54
N GLY A 298 4.08 -18.51 14.19
CA GLY A 298 2.73 -18.75 14.70
C GLY A 298 1.61 -18.69 13.66
N VAL A 299 1.92 -18.35 12.41
CA VAL A 299 0.95 -18.22 11.30
C VAL A 299 1.26 -19.22 10.18
N ILE A 300 2.55 -19.49 9.92
CA ILE A 300 3.00 -20.43 8.88
C ILE A 300 3.36 -21.78 9.53
N PHE A 301 2.36 -22.65 9.71
CA PHE A 301 2.51 -23.93 10.43
C PHE A 301 3.13 -25.09 9.62
N ALA A 302 3.52 -24.87 8.37
CA ALA A 302 4.08 -25.93 7.53
C ALA A 302 5.13 -25.41 6.56
N GLU A 303 6.08 -26.27 6.17
CA GLU A 303 6.84 -26.07 4.94
C GLU A 303 5.83 -25.86 3.81
N MET A 304 5.73 -24.62 3.30
CA MET A 304 4.85 -24.34 2.16
C MET A 304 5.28 -25.22 0.99
N PRO A 305 4.38 -26.04 0.43
CA PRO A 305 4.73 -26.88 -0.70
C PRO A 305 5.28 -26.04 -1.86
N SER A 306 6.29 -26.54 -2.57
CA SER A 306 6.94 -25.82 -3.68
C SER A 306 6.02 -25.48 -4.87
N TRP A 307 4.82 -26.06 -4.91
CA TRP A 307 3.78 -25.72 -5.87
C TRP A 307 2.94 -24.50 -5.47
N VAL A 308 2.98 -24.08 -4.21
CA VAL A 308 2.40 -22.80 -3.78
C VAL A 308 3.25 -21.70 -4.40
N LYS A 309 2.70 -21.08 -5.44
CA LYS A 309 3.24 -19.88 -6.08
C LYS A 309 2.54 -18.67 -5.47
N ALA A 310 3.17 -17.50 -5.50
CA ALA A 310 2.53 -16.24 -5.15
C ALA A 310 1.19 -16.13 -5.91
N PRO A 311 0.04 -16.23 -5.25
CA PRO A 311 -1.23 -16.06 -5.88
C PRO A 311 -1.42 -14.55 -6.09
N GLY A 312 -1.28 -14.14 -7.33
CA GLY A 312 -1.59 -12.77 -7.70
C GLY A 312 -0.48 -11.76 -7.49
N ASN A 313 0.80 -12.15 -7.24
CA ASN A 313 1.97 -11.26 -7.27
C ASN A 313 1.67 -9.86 -6.69
N HIS A 314 1.00 -9.81 -5.54
CA HIS A 314 0.45 -8.58 -5.00
C HIS A 314 0.62 -8.56 -3.48
N PRO A 315 1.41 -7.60 -2.93
CA PRO A 315 1.71 -7.40 -1.49
C PRO A 315 0.54 -7.29 -0.50
N LEU A 316 -0.71 -7.36 -0.97
CA LEU A 316 -1.92 -7.20 -0.16
C LEU A 316 -2.84 -8.43 -0.29
N VAL A 317 -2.38 -9.52 -0.93
CA VAL A 317 -3.17 -10.69 -1.29
C VAL A 317 -2.41 -11.96 -0.92
N ALA A 318 -2.61 -12.39 0.33
CA ALA A 318 -1.83 -13.47 0.90
C ALA A 318 -1.93 -14.81 0.14
N ALA A 319 -0.76 -15.43 -0.06
CA ALA A 319 -0.57 -16.81 -0.44
C ALA A 319 -0.78 -17.79 0.71
N PHE A 320 -1.74 -18.70 0.54
CA PHE A 320 -1.85 -19.86 1.42
C PHE A 320 -2.37 -21.08 0.67
N PRO A 321 -1.94 -22.30 1.08
CA PRO A 321 -2.50 -23.53 0.53
C PRO A 321 -3.95 -23.73 1.02
N GLU A 322 -4.85 -24.07 0.12
CA GLU A 322 -6.21 -24.53 0.42
C GLU A 322 -6.32 -26.03 0.13
N PRO A 323 -6.10 -26.91 1.14
CA PRO A 323 -6.16 -28.35 0.91
C PRO A 323 -7.61 -28.83 0.80
N GLU A 324 -7.97 -29.41 -0.34
CA GLU A 324 -9.24 -30.10 -0.53
C GLU A 324 -9.06 -31.62 -0.35
N ILE A 325 -9.97 -32.25 0.39
CA ILE A 325 -9.99 -33.71 0.60
C ILE A 325 -11.22 -34.28 -0.08
N ASP A 326 -10.99 -34.99 -1.19
CA ASP A 326 -12.04 -35.74 -1.88
C ASP A 326 -12.07 -37.20 -1.43
N VAL A 327 -13.26 -37.67 -1.04
CA VAL A 327 -13.50 -39.09 -0.78
C VAL A 327 -13.98 -39.75 -2.08
N VAL A 328 -13.04 -40.37 -2.79
CA VAL A 328 -13.35 -41.23 -3.94
C VAL A 328 -13.77 -42.63 -3.48
N GLU A 329 -14.77 -43.21 -4.14
CA GLU A 329 -15.22 -44.58 -3.85
C GLU A 329 -14.01 -45.53 -3.96
N SER A 330 -13.70 -46.20 -2.85
CA SER A 330 -12.48 -46.99 -2.75
C SER A 330 -12.59 -48.28 -3.57
N SER A 331 -11.51 -48.67 -4.24
CA SER A 331 -11.35 -50.04 -4.75
C SER A 331 -11.10 -51.08 -3.64
N LEU A 332 -11.01 -50.65 -2.36
CA LEU A 332 -10.93 -51.57 -1.22
C LEU A 332 -12.27 -52.26 -0.99
N LYS A 333 -12.33 -53.53 -1.37
CA LYS A 333 -13.33 -54.46 -0.83
C LYS A 333 -12.94 -54.83 0.60
N VAL A 334 -13.64 -54.25 1.57
CA VAL A 334 -13.57 -54.71 2.96
C VAL A 334 -14.55 -55.87 3.11
N GLU A 335 -14.02 -57.07 3.29
CA GLU A 335 -14.81 -58.28 3.57
C GLU A 335 -14.47 -58.78 4.98
N THR A 336 -15.50 -59.19 5.74
CA THR A 336 -15.31 -59.78 7.07
C THR A 336 -14.62 -61.14 6.94
N VAL A 337 -13.40 -61.28 7.44
CA VAL A 337 -12.63 -62.52 7.32
C VAL A 337 -12.97 -63.53 8.42
N THR A 338 -13.19 -63.08 9.66
CA THR A 338 -13.51 -63.98 10.79
C THR A 338 -14.38 -63.27 11.82
N VAL A 339 -15.42 -63.95 12.31
CA VAL A 339 -16.17 -63.57 13.52
C VAL A 339 -15.62 -64.40 14.68
N VAL A 340 -15.06 -63.75 15.70
CA VAL A 340 -14.66 -64.41 16.94
C VAL A 340 -15.83 -64.30 17.91
N THR A 341 -16.50 -65.41 18.23
CA THR A 341 -17.53 -65.45 19.29
C THR A 341 -16.87 -65.86 20.62
N THR A 342 -17.20 -65.14 21.69
CA THR A 342 -16.74 -65.42 23.06
C THR A 342 -17.67 -66.42 23.74
N ASP A 343 -17.95 -67.54 23.09
CA ASP A 343 -18.68 -68.63 23.73
C ASP A 343 -17.69 -69.38 24.64
N HIS A 344 -17.76 -69.09 25.93
CA HIS A 344 -17.03 -69.83 26.97
C HIS A 344 -17.56 -71.28 27.02
N VAL A 345 -16.68 -72.24 26.75
CA VAL A 345 -16.97 -73.70 26.79
C VAL A 345 -17.19 -74.19 28.21
#